data_AF-A0A7Y8J8C2-F1
#
_entry.id   AF-A0A7Y8J8C2-F1
#
_cell.length_a   1.000
_cell.length_b   1.000
_cell.length_c   1.000
_cell.angle_alpha   90.00
_cell.angle_beta   90.00
_cell.angle_gamma   90.00
#
_symmetry.space_group_name_H-M   'P 1'
#
loop_
_entity.id
_entity.type
_entity.pdbx_description
1 polymer ?
#
loop_
_entity_poly.entity_id
_entity_poly.type
_entity_poly.pdbx_seq_one_letter_code
_entity_poly.pdbx_strand_id
1 'polypeptide(L)'
;KSEYELIMSKKDRIIKSMDDSQTKNFEDWFEDEQEDSDFPSGIAVGTEVYNGKCVFLDKQGFCTLKKIAIEDGENKWKYKPLYCILFPLVIFEGKLTVDDEHLDRMHYCNKPINQVSTVFEACKNELKHVLGEEGFKELEEYRKEFFEQNEEDNEAA
;
A
#
# COMPACT_ATOMS: atom_id res chain seq x y z
N LYS A 1 -16.26 -3.80 10.15
CA LYS A 1 -16.18 -4.66 8.95
C LYS A 1 -14.72 -4.78 8.60
N SER A 2 -14.21 -5.97 8.36
CA SER A 2 -12.84 -6.14 7.86
C SER A 2 -12.73 -5.53 6.45
N GLU A 3 -11.49 -5.31 6.00
CA GLU A 3 -11.23 -4.80 4.66
C GLU A 3 -11.76 -5.75 3.57
N TYR A 4 -11.60 -7.06 3.80
CA TYR A 4 -12.19 -8.12 2.98
C TYR A 4 -13.72 -7.99 2.85
N GLU A 5 -14.44 -7.89 3.98
CA GLU A 5 -15.90 -7.75 3.99
C GLU A 5 -16.35 -6.49 3.23
N LEU A 6 -15.59 -5.40 3.34
CA LEU A 6 -15.87 -4.18 2.61
C LEU A 6 -15.73 -4.37 1.10
N ILE A 7 -14.65 -5.01 0.64
CA ILE A 7 -14.43 -5.30 -0.78
C ILE A 7 -15.52 -6.23 -1.32
N MET A 8 -15.84 -7.29 -0.58
CA MET A 8 -16.89 -8.24 -0.95
C MET A 8 -18.28 -7.61 -0.99
N SER A 9 -18.56 -6.61 -0.14
CA SER A 9 -19.81 -5.83 -0.24
C SER A 9 -19.95 -5.01 -1.53
N LYS A 10 -18.85 -4.83 -2.27
CA LYS A 10 -18.78 -4.11 -3.56
C LYS A 10 -18.57 -5.04 -4.75
N LYS A 11 -18.65 -6.37 -4.57
CA LYS A 11 -18.36 -7.39 -5.60
C LYS A 11 -18.95 -7.07 -6.97
N ASP A 12 -20.26 -6.85 -7.06
CA ASP A 12 -20.92 -6.63 -8.36
C ASP A 12 -20.44 -5.34 -9.04
N ARG A 13 -20.11 -4.32 -8.25
CA ARG A 13 -19.56 -3.05 -8.75
C ARG A 13 -18.13 -3.22 -9.27
N ILE A 14 -17.33 -4.03 -8.56
CA ILE A 14 -15.96 -4.40 -8.95
C ILE A 14 -15.98 -5.17 -10.27
N ILE A 15 -16.78 -6.25 -10.36
CA ILE A 15 -16.90 -7.09 -11.57
C ILE A 15 -17.26 -6.27 -12.81
N LYS A 16 -18.14 -5.28 -12.66
CA LYS A 16 -18.53 -4.37 -13.76
C LYS A 16 -17.42 -3.44 -14.22
N SER A 17 -16.46 -3.11 -13.34
CA SER A 17 -15.33 -2.20 -13.63
C SER A 17 -14.05 -2.94 -14.07
N MET A 18 -13.98 -4.26 -13.86
CA MET A 18 -12.88 -5.11 -14.29
C MET A 18 -12.82 -5.25 -15.82
N ASP A 19 -11.59 -5.22 -16.36
CA ASP A 19 -11.32 -5.44 -17.77
C ASP A 19 -11.14 -6.94 -18.11
N ASP A 20 -10.70 -7.21 -19.34
CA ASP A 20 -10.46 -8.54 -19.90
C ASP A 20 -9.16 -9.22 -19.39
N SER A 21 -8.30 -8.49 -18.68
CA SER A 21 -7.05 -9.02 -18.12
C SER A 21 -7.19 -9.52 -16.68
N GLN A 22 -8.37 -9.32 -16.07
CA GLN A 22 -8.69 -9.65 -14.68
C GLN A 22 -9.67 -10.81 -14.60
N THR A 23 -9.63 -11.59 -13.51
CA THR A 23 -10.65 -12.62 -13.25
C THR A 23 -11.89 -12.00 -12.61
N LYS A 24 -13.06 -12.30 -13.18
CA LYS A 24 -14.37 -11.91 -12.62
C LYS A 24 -14.93 -12.96 -11.66
N ASN A 25 -14.25 -14.10 -11.52
CA ASN A 25 -14.59 -15.09 -10.52
C ASN A 25 -14.06 -14.60 -9.16
N PHE A 26 -14.98 -14.24 -8.27
CA PHE A 26 -14.63 -13.66 -6.97
C PHE A 26 -14.04 -14.66 -5.99
N GLU A 27 -14.23 -15.95 -6.23
CA GLU A 27 -13.62 -17.02 -5.44
C GLU A 27 -12.09 -17.06 -5.63
N ASP A 28 -11.59 -16.48 -6.73
CA ASP A 28 -10.16 -16.42 -7.06
C ASP A 28 -9.51 -15.07 -6.66
N TRP A 29 -10.20 -14.22 -5.87
CA TRP A 29 -9.70 -12.86 -5.59
C TRP A 29 -8.77 -12.77 -4.38
N PHE A 30 -8.85 -13.72 -3.47
CA PHE A 30 -8.22 -13.61 -2.16
C PHE A 30 -7.52 -14.91 -1.81
N GLU A 31 -6.38 -14.75 -1.13
CA GLU A 31 -5.65 -15.84 -0.52
C GLU A 31 -6.40 -16.35 0.71
N ASP A 32 -6.00 -17.51 1.24
CA ASP A 32 -6.51 -18.01 2.51
C ASP A 32 -6.19 -17.04 3.66
N GLU A 33 -7.09 -16.96 4.63
CA GLU A 33 -6.90 -16.14 5.84
C GLU A 33 -5.64 -16.58 6.61
N GLN A 34 -4.82 -15.61 7.02
CA GLN A 34 -3.63 -15.84 7.85
C GLN A 34 -3.74 -15.07 9.16
N GLU A 35 -3.25 -15.66 10.26
CA GLU A 35 -3.12 -14.93 11.51
C GLU A 35 -2.01 -13.89 11.39
N ASP A 36 -2.33 -12.64 11.71
CA ASP A 36 -1.39 -11.52 11.66
C ASP A 36 -1.76 -10.48 12.72
N SER A 37 -0.91 -10.37 13.75
CA SER A 37 -1.12 -9.43 14.86
C SER A 37 -0.95 -7.97 14.49
N ASP A 38 -0.32 -7.66 13.35
CA ASP A 38 -0.18 -6.28 12.86
C ASP A 38 -1.49 -5.77 12.23
N PHE A 39 -2.41 -6.67 11.87
CA PHE A 39 -3.76 -6.29 11.43
C PHE A 39 -4.67 -6.04 12.64
N PRO A 40 -5.50 -4.97 12.64
CA PRO A 40 -6.44 -4.70 13.73
C PRO A 40 -7.42 -5.85 14.04
N SER A 41 -7.71 -6.71 13.06
CA SER A 41 -8.54 -7.91 13.21
C SER A 41 -7.79 -9.12 13.78
N GLY A 42 -6.45 -9.10 13.81
CA GLY A 42 -5.62 -10.29 14.05
C GLY A 42 -5.57 -11.27 12.85
N ILE A 43 -6.22 -10.92 11.74
CA ILE A 43 -6.35 -11.74 10.53
C ILE A 43 -6.05 -10.89 9.32
N ALA A 44 -5.15 -11.36 8.48
CA ALA A 44 -4.82 -10.81 7.17
C ALA A 44 -5.43 -11.66 6.05
N VAL A 45 -5.92 -11.01 4.99
CA VAL A 45 -6.40 -11.66 3.78
C VAL A 45 -5.72 -11.01 2.58
N GLY A 46 -4.77 -11.74 1.99
CA GLY A 46 -4.04 -11.31 0.80
C GLY A 46 -4.93 -11.25 -0.44
N THR A 47 -4.53 -10.46 -1.43
CA THR A 47 -5.18 -10.48 -2.75
C THR A 47 -4.40 -11.40 -3.68
N GLU A 48 -5.10 -12.27 -4.37
CA GLU A 48 -4.47 -13.26 -5.26
C GLU A 48 -3.76 -12.65 -6.48
N VAL A 49 -2.91 -13.47 -7.09
CA VAL A 49 -2.22 -13.17 -8.34
C VAL A 49 -2.87 -13.89 -9.50
N TYR A 50 -3.39 -13.14 -10.47
CA TYR A 50 -3.97 -13.65 -11.71
C TYR A 50 -3.20 -13.09 -12.92
N ASN A 51 -2.75 -13.98 -13.82
CA ASN A 51 -1.93 -13.62 -14.98
C ASN A 51 -0.68 -12.80 -14.63
N GLY A 52 0.00 -13.15 -13.52
CA GLY A 52 1.26 -12.53 -13.11
C GLY A 52 1.13 -11.14 -12.50
N LYS A 53 -0.08 -10.73 -12.09
CA LYS A 53 -0.35 -9.47 -11.37
C LYS A 53 -1.48 -9.64 -10.36
N CYS A 54 -1.60 -8.72 -9.41
CA CYS A 54 -2.75 -8.65 -8.50
C CYS A 54 -4.08 -8.69 -9.28
N VAL A 55 -5.05 -9.49 -8.81
CA VAL A 55 -6.39 -9.64 -9.40
C VAL A 55 -7.12 -8.32 -9.63
N PHE A 56 -6.86 -7.29 -8.82
CA PHE A 56 -7.47 -5.97 -8.93
C PHE A 56 -6.68 -4.99 -9.80
N LEU A 57 -5.56 -5.38 -10.40
CA LEU A 57 -4.79 -4.54 -11.31
C LEU A 57 -5.29 -4.72 -12.75
N ASP A 58 -5.73 -3.65 -13.40
CA ASP A 58 -6.18 -3.68 -14.80
C ASP A 58 -4.99 -3.65 -15.79
N LYS A 59 -5.23 -3.77 -17.09
CA LYS A 59 -4.16 -3.82 -18.11
C LYS A 59 -3.51 -2.45 -18.37
N GLN A 60 -4.09 -1.36 -17.87
CA GLN A 60 -3.47 -0.04 -17.85
C GLN A 60 -2.57 0.17 -16.61
N GLY A 61 -2.56 -0.76 -15.67
CA GLY A 61 -1.82 -0.65 -14.42
C GLY A 61 -2.57 0.14 -13.33
N PHE A 62 -3.89 0.30 -13.46
CA PHE A 62 -4.72 0.93 -12.43
C PHE A 62 -5.42 -0.12 -11.57
N CYS A 63 -5.50 0.16 -10.27
CA CYS A 63 -6.24 -0.69 -9.34
C CYS A 63 -7.75 -0.42 -9.45
N THR A 64 -8.55 -1.45 -9.74
CA THR A 64 -10.01 -1.36 -9.86
C THR A 64 -10.66 -0.82 -8.60
N LEU A 65 -10.20 -1.21 -7.40
CA LEU A 65 -10.76 -0.71 -6.12
C LEU A 65 -10.62 0.81 -5.98
N LYS A 66 -9.50 1.37 -6.44
CA LYS A 66 -9.27 2.81 -6.48
C LYS A 66 -10.14 3.49 -7.52
N LYS A 67 -10.26 2.90 -8.72
CA LYS A 67 -11.09 3.43 -9.82
C LYS A 67 -12.54 3.56 -9.39
N ILE A 68 -13.13 2.50 -8.84
CA ILE A 68 -14.53 2.55 -8.43
C ILE A 68 -14.76 3.51 -7.27
N ALA A 69 -13.80 3.69 -6.35
CA ALA A 69 -13.92 4.69 -5.28
C ALA A 69 -14.01 6.11 -5.85
N ILE A 70 -13.14 6.44 -6.81
CA ILE A 70 -13.14 7.75 -7.49
C ILE A 70 -14.45 7.94 -8.28
N GLU A 71 -14.87 6.92 -9.03
CA GLU A 71 -16.12 6.96 -9.82
C GLU A 71 -17.37 7.10 -8.95
N ASP A 72 -17.36 6.52 -7.74
CA ASP A 72 -18.45 6.62 -6.76
C ASP A 72 -18.42 7.97 -5.99
N GLY A 73 -17.45 8.85 -6.26
CA GLY A 73 -17.29 10.14 -5.56
C GLY A 73 -16.70 10.01 -4.15
N GLU A 74 -16.09 8.88 -3.83
CA GLU A 74 -15.48 8.57 -2.54
C GLU A 74 -13.98 8.90 -2.51
N ASN A 75 -13.38 8.87 -1.32
CA ASN A 75 -11.92 8.92 -1.21
C ASN A 75 -11.29 7.75 -2.00
N LYS A 76 -10.22 8.03 -2.77
CA LYS A 76 -9.51 7.05 -3.63
C LYS A 76 -9.05 5.77 -2.90
N TRP A 77 -8.96 5.79 -1.57
CA TRP A 77 -8.55 4.67 -0.73
C TRP A 77 -9.70 3.97 -0.02
N LYS A 78 -10.94 4.46 -0.15
CA LYS A 78 -12.13 3.99 0.58
C LYS A 78 -12.31 2.47 0.58
N TYR A 79 -11.98 1.81 -0.51
CA TYR A 79 -12.15 0.37 -0.68
C TYR A 79 -10.83 -0.40 -0.78
N LYS A 80 -9.67 0.25 -0.62
CA LYS A 80 -8.37 -0.42 -0.69
C LYS A 80 -8.00 -0.99 0.68
N PRO A 81 -7.41 -2.19 0.75
CA PRO A 81 -6.74 -2.67 1.95
C PRO A 81 -5.61 -1.73 2.36
N LEU A 82 -5.35 -1.60 3.66
CA LEU A 82 -4.31 -0.74 4.23
C LEU A 82 -2.94 -1.06 3.65
N TYR A 83 -2.55 -2.34 3.60
CA TYR A 83 -1.27 -2.76 3.02
C TYR A 83 -1.12 -2.30 1.55
N CYS A 84 -2.20 -2.34 0.77
CA CYS A 84 -2.20 -1.81 -0.61
C CYS A 84 -2.20 -0.27 -0.71
N ILE A 85 -2.61 0.44 0.34
CA ILE A 85 -2.50 1.90 0.41
C ILE A 85 -1.06 2.27 0.72
N LEU A 86 -0.44 1.57 1.68
CA LEU A 86 0.87 1.90 2.22
C LEU A 86 2.03 1.53 1.32
N PHE A 87 1.89 0.53 0.44
CA PHE A 87 2.97 0.07 -0.44
C PHE A 87 3.77 1.22 -1.09
N PRO A 88 5.11 1.26 -0.93
CA PRO A 88 5.99 0.20 -0.44
C PRO A 88 6.23 0.18 1.09
N LEU A 89 5.47 0.92 1.88
CA LEU A 89 5.52 0.84 3.34
C LEU A 89 4.71 -0.34 3.86
N VAL A 90 5.17 -0.94 4.96
CA VAL A 90 4.51 -2.05 5.67
C VAL A 90 4.60 -1.83 7.18
N ILE A 91 3.62 -2.36 7.93
CA ILE A 91 3.72 -2.50 9.38
C ILE A 91 4.15 -3.94 9.64
N PHE A 92 5.29 -4.12 10.29
CA PHE A 92 5.82 -5.43 10.65
C PHE A 92 6.31 -5.40 12.10
N GLU A 93 5.80 -6.31 12.92
CA GLU A 93 6.05 -6.37 14.37
C GLU A 93 5.78 -5.02 15.06
N GLY A 94 4.67 -4.37 14.69
CA GLY A 94 4.26 -3.07 15.21
C GLY A 94 5.11 -1.89 14.74
N LYS A 95 6.01 -2.06 13.76
CA LYS A 95 6.88 -1.00 13.25
C LYS A 95 6.55 -0.67 11.80
N LEU A 96 6.44 0.63 11.51
CA LEU A 96 6.37 1.11 10.14
C LEU A 96 7.76 1.03 9.49
N THR A 97 7.88 0.25 8.42
CA THR A 97 9.13 0.05 7.68
C THR A 97 8.87 -0.03 6.17
N VAL A 98 9.92 -0.19 5.39
CA VAL A 98 9.86 -0.42 3.94
C VAL A 98 9.83 -1.92 3.65
N ASP A 99 8.99 -2.33 2.71
CA ASP A 99 8.93 -3.69 2.19
C ASP A 99 10.04 -3.90 1.13
N ASP A 100 11.26 -4.09 1.61
CA ASP A 100 12.43 -4.25 0.76
C ASP A 100 12.34 -5.51 -0.12
N GLU A 101 11.76 -6.61 0.40
CA GLU A 101 11.59 -7.86 -0.35
C GLU A 101 10.71 -7.65 -1.59
N HIS A 102 9.57 -6.95 -1.42
CA HIS A 102 8.70 -6.66 -2.55
C HIS A 102 9.32 -5.65 -3.50
N LEU A 103 9.96 -4.59 -2.98
CA LEU A 103 10.65 -3.59 -3.80
C LEU A 103 11.71 -4.21 -4.70
N ASP A 104 12.48 -5.19 -4.24
CA ASP A 104 13.51 -5.87 -5.03
C ASP A 104 12.97 -6.59 -6.27
N ARG A 105 11.71 -7.04 -6.21
CA ARG A 105 11.01 -7.67 -7.35
C ARG A 105 10.49 -6.66 -8.37
N MET A 106 10.42 -5.37 -8.03
CA MET A 106 9.90 -4.35 -8.94
C MET A 106 10.86 -4.07 -10.11
N HIS A 107 10.31 -4.07 -11.32
CA HIS A 107 11.10 -3.90 -12.54
C HIS A 107 11.47 -2.44 -12.86
N TYR A 108 10.81 -1.46 -12.23
CA TYR A 108 10.99 -0.03 -12.55
C TYR A 108 11.30 0.84 -11.34
N CYS A 109 10.37 0.98 -10.39
CA CYS A 109 10.46 1.98 -9.30
C CYS A 109 11.67 1.81 -8.38
N ASN A 110 12.11 0.56 -8.14
CA ASN A 110 13.26 0.28 -7.27
C ASN A 110 14.62 0.37 -8.00
N LYS A 111 14.66 0.69 -9.30
CA LYS A 111 15.94 0.83 -10.02
C LYS A 111 16.58 2.18 -9.67
N PRO A 112 17.87 2.23 -9.26
CA PRO A 112 18.51 3.49 -8.88
C PRO A 112 18.38 4.62 -9.92
N ILE A 113 18.43 4.28 -11.21
CA ILE A 113 18.26 5.23 -12.33
C ILE A 113 16.88 5.90 -12.36
N ASN A 114 15.87 5.28 -11.74
CA ASN A 114 14.48 5.75 -11.69
C ASN A 114 14.13 6.35 -10.32
N GLN A 115 15.03 6.29 -9.34
CA GLN A 115 14.79 6.84 -8.00
C GLN A 115 15.03 8.36 -8.04
N VAL A 116 13.93 9.10 -8.16
CA VAL A 116 13.94 10.58 -8.20
C VAL A 116 13.60 11.23 -6.86
N SER A 117 13.21 10.44 -5.86
CA SER A 117 12.88 10.89 -4.50
C SER A 117 13.14 9.76 -3.49
N THR A 118 13.17 10.10 -2.20
CA THR A 118 13.20 9.09 -1.13
C THR A 118 11.82 8.45 -0.93
N VAL A 119 11.75 7.30 -0.26
CA VAL A 119 10.48 6.67 0.13
C VAL A 119 9.65 7.61 1.01
N PHE A 120 10.30 8.35 1.92
CA PHE A 120 9.65 9.35 2.77
C PHE A 120 8.88 10.40 1.95
N GLU A 121 9.52 10.98 0.93
CA GLU A 121 8.89 11.99 0.06
C GLU A 121 7.80 11.38 -0.82
N ALA A 122 8.07 10.21 -1.42
CA ALA A 122 7.15 9.54 -2.33
C ALA A 122 5.85 9.10 -1.61
N CYS A 123 5.96 8.71 -0.34
CA CYS A 123 4.87 8.12 0.44
C CYS A 123 4.26 9.11 1.44
N LYS A 124 4.44 10.43 1.25
CA LYS A 124 3.98 11.46 2.20
C LYS A 124 2.47 11.35 2.52
N ASN A 125 1.64 11.00 1.54
CA ASN A 125 0.19 10.89 1.78
C ASN A 125 -0.14 9.62 2.58
N GLU A 126 0.56 8.53 2.29
CA GLU A 126 0.44 7.23 2.94
C GLU A 126 0.90 7.30 4.40
N LEU A 127 2.02 7.99 4.67
CA LEU A 127 2.50 8.29 6.01
C LEU A 127 1.47 9.11 6.82
N LYS A 128 0.92 10.18 6.24
CA LYS A 128 -0.17 10.95 6.86
C LYS A 128 -1.42 10.12 7.08
N HIS A 129 -1.71 9.16 6.20
CA HIS A 129 -2.87 8.29 6.33
C HIS A 129 -2.76 7.37 7.55
N VAL A 130 -1.59 6.77 7.76
CA VAL A 130 -1.38 5.80 8.85
C VAL A 130 -1.03 6.46 10.19
N LEU A 131 -0.25 7.54 10.17
CA LEU A 131 0.19 8.25 11.40
C LEU A 131 -0.77 9.38 11.82
N GLY A 132 -1.64 9.83 10.93
CA GLY A 132 -2.35 11.10 11.08
C GLY A 132 -1.42 12.31 10.90
N GLU A 133 -1.99 13.51 10.96
CA GLU A 133 -1.23 14.76 10.79
C GLU A 133 -0.24 15.01 11.93
N GLU A 134 -0.62 14.69 13.17
CA GLU A 134 0.25 14.85 14.34
C GLU A 134 1.43 13.87 14.32
N GLY A 135 1.18 12.59 14.09
CA GLY A 135 2.24 11.58 14.01
C GLY A 135 3.15 11.79 12.79
N PHE A 136 2.62 12.28 11.67
CA PHE A 136 3.46 12.64 10.53
C PHE A 136 4.37 13.84 10.84
N LYS A 137 3.88 14.82 11.60
CA LYS A 137 4.69 15.96 12.02
C LYS A 137 5.83 15.53 12.97
N GLU A 138 5.54 14.65 13.92
CA GLU A 138 6.57 14.05 14.79
C GLU A 138 7.64 13.32 13.96
N LEU A 139 7.23 12.58 12.92
CA LEU A 139 8.17 11.93 12.00
C LEU A 139 9.01 12.93 11.19
N GLU A 140 8.44 14.08 10.78
CA GLU A 140 9.21 15.17 10.15
C GLU A 140 10.26 15.76 11.11
N GLU A 141 9.95 15.86 12.40
CA GLU A 141 10.88 16.32 13.45
C GLU A 141 12.02 15.30 13.65
N TYR A 142 11.72 14.00 13.80
CA TYR A 142 12.75 12.95 13.88
C TYR A 142 13.68 12.91 12.67
N ARG A 143 13.11 13.09 11.47
CA ARG A 143 13.90 13.17 10.25
C ARG A 143 14.91 14.32 10.32
N LYS A 144 14.49 15.49 10.79
CA LYS A 144 15.35 16.67 10.90
C LYS A 144 16.49 16.41 11.88
N GLU A 145 16.17 15.91 13.08
CA GLU A 145 17.17 15.58 14.11
C GLU A 145 18.18 14.55 13.60
N PHE A 146 17.73 13.53 12.88
CA PHE A 146 18.60 12.52 12.28
C PHE A 146 19.59 13.13 11.28
N PHE A 147 19.16 14.05 10.42
CA PHE A 147 20.06 14.70 9.47
C PHE A 147 21.04 15.66 10.15
N GLU A 148 20.60 16.42 11.16
CA GLU A 148 21.49 17.32 11.93
C GLU A 148 22.60 16.52 12.63
N GLN A 149 22.29 15.39 13.27
CA GLN A 149 23.27 14.52 13.92
C GLN A 149 24.28 13.92 12.93
N ASN A 150 23.81 13.47 11.76
CA ASN A 150 24.69 12.90 10.73
C ASN A 150 25.59 13.94 10.05
N GLU A 151 25.17 15.21 9.98
CA GLU A 151 26.04 16.30 9.51
C GLU A 151 27.16 16.58 10.52
N GLU A 152 26.84 16.62 11.82
CA GLU A 152 27.84 16.79 12.89
C GLU A 152 28.86 15.63 12.94
N ASP A 153 28.40 14.38 12.78
CA ASP A 153 29.27 13.20 12.77
C ASP A 153 30.21 13.15 11.54
N ASN A 154 29.76 13.65 10.38
CA ASN A 154 30.58 13.72 9.17
C ASN A 154 31.58 14.90 9.19
N GLU A 155 31.30 15.97 9.93
CA GLU A 155 32.25 17.07 10.15
C GLU A 155 33.30 16.76 11.23
N ALA A 156 33.01 15.81 12.13
CA ALA A 156 33.91 15.38 13.20
C ALA A 156 34.88 14.24 12.81
N ALA A 157 34.72 13.64 11.62
CA ALA A 157 35.54 12.54 11.09
C ALA A 157 36.62 13.00 10.09
#